data_AF-A0A4S8HYJ5-F1
#
_entry.id   AF-A0A4S8HYJ5-F1
#
_cell.length_a   1.000
_cell.length_b   1.000
_cell.length_c   1.000
_cell.angle_alpha   90.00
_cell.angle_beta   90.00
_cell.angle_gamma   90.00
#
_symmetry.space_group_name_H-M   'P 1'
#
loop_
_entity.id
_entity.type
_entity.pdbx_description
1 polymer ?
#
loop_
_entity_poly.entity_id
_entity_poly.type
_entity_poly.pdbx_seq_one_letter_code
_entity_poly.pdbx_strand_id
1 'polypeptide(L)'
;MDYNNLFTKFFSDLKENAGIKVVTEDFYLKEQVLPEFIEKYPFLKEIQDEIFVLNDNSHYWEYQSGSESYPMGELHFISIEQIVADSADLKQFDDHPQGGDGVAACIQFSNDNHELWLLNENGEQFRMSLDLPGYFTELVNLKAIYGWQYLFTDVAWKQPQYSVVKKDLKERLSKLKTLFPDFDIAKYNKMIL
;
A
#
# COMPACT_ATOMS: atom_id res chain seq x y z
N MET A 1 -1.06 4.28 16.65
CA MET A 1 -1.30 5.37 15.67
C MET A 1 -2.81 5.58 15.54
N ASP A 2 -3.32 6.77 15.21
CA ASP A 2 -4.77 6.93 14.96
C ASP A 2 -5.09 6.59 13.49
N TYR A 3 -5.30 5.30 13.21
CA TYR A 3 -5.60 4.81 11.87
C TYR A 3 -6.96 5.31 11.35
N ASN A 4 -7.94 5.51 12.24
CA ASN A 4 -9.26 5.95 11.82
C ASN A 4 -9.18 7.35 11.22
N ASN A 5 -8.52 8.27 11.92
CA ASN A 5 -8.30 9.61 11.41
C ASN A 5 -7.40 9.62 10.16
N LEU A 6 -6.35 8.79 10.14
CA LEU A 6 -5.43 8.68 9.00
C LEU A 6 -6.16 8.28 7.71
N PHE A 7 -6.92 7.19 7.74
CA PHE A 7 -7.64 6.69 6.57
C PHE A 7 -8.89 7.51 6.24
N THR A 8 -9.61 8.03 7.24
CA THR A 8 -10.73 8.96 7.00
C THR A 8 -10.26 10.18 6.22
N LYS A 9 -9.14 10.79 6.63
CA LYS A 9 -8.55 11.93 5.92
C LYS A 9 -8.13 11.52 4.50
N PHE A 10 -7.48 10.37 4.35
CA PHE A 10 -7.09 9.84 3.04
C PHE A 10 -8.26 9.78 2.05
N PHE A 11 -9.37 9.16 2.44
CA PHE A 11 -10.55 9.04 1.57
C PHE A 11 -11.25 10.39 1.36
N SER A 12 -11.29 11.26 2.36
CA SER A 12 -11.83 12.63 2.20
C SER A 12 -11.03 13.41 1.16
N ASP A 13 -9.70 13.40 1.27
CA ASP A 13 -8.81 14.09 0.32
C ASP A 13 -9.05 13.60 -1.13
N LEU A 14 -9.25 12.29 -1.34
CA LEU A 14 -9.54 11.74 -2.66
C LEU A 14 -10.90 12.18 -3.19
N LYS A 15 -11.96 12.11 -2.36
CA LYS A 15 -13.34 12.42 -2.74
C LYS A 15 -13.57 13.91 -3.01
N GLU A 16 -12.88 14.78 -2.28
CA GLU A 16 -13.00 16.23 -2.41
C GLU A 16 -12.29 16.76 -3.68
N ASN A 17 -11.41 15.96 -4.28
CA ASN A 17 -10.68 16.35 -5.47
C ASN A 17 -11.50 16.11 -6.75
N ALA A 18 -11.90 17.19 -7.43
CA ALA A 18 -12.69 17.11 -8.66
C ALA A 18 -11.99 16.39 -9.83
N GLY A 19 -10.67 16.23 -9.78
CA GLY A 19 -9.89 15.47 -10.77
C GLY A 19 -9.83 13.96 -10.48
N ILE A 20 -10.49 13.49 -9.43
CA ILE A 20 -10.45 12.09 -8.99
C ILE A 20 -11.84 11.47 -9.09
N LYS A 21 -11.86 10.20 -9.52
CA LYS A 21 -13.02 9.34 -9.44
C LYS A 21 -12.68 8.15 -8.56
N VAL A 22 -13.37 8.02 -7.43
CA VAL A 22 -13.36 6.81 -6.61
C VAL A 22 -14.31 5.80 -7.25
N VAL A 23 -13.82 4.58 -7.49
CA VAL A 23 -14.56 3.54 -8.21
C VAL A 23 -15.07 2.45 -7.25
N THR A 24 -14.24 2.01 -6.31
CA THR A 24 -14.62 1.11 -5.23
C THR A 24 -14.15 1.67 -3.89
N GLU A 25 -14.95 1.45 -2.85
CA GLU A 25 -14.60 1.83 -1.49
C GLU A 25 -15.29 0.91 -0.49
N ASP A 26 -14.53 -0.07 -0.01
CA ASP A 26 -14.85 -0.86 1.16
C ASP A 26 -13.73 -0.62 2.17
N PHE A 27 -13.92 0.37 3.05
CA PHE A 27 -12.96 0.60 4.13
C PHE A 27 -13.65 0.74 5.48
N TYR A 28 -13.21 -0.09 6.42
CA TYR A 28 -13.57 0.01 7.82
C TYR A 28 -12.46 -0.60 8.68
N LEU A 29 -12.29 -0.04 9.87
CA LEU A 29 -11.43 -0.66 10.86
C LEU A 29 -12.21 -1.73 11.60
N LYS A 30 -11.55 -2.86 11.88
CA LYS A 30 -12.12 -3.88 12.76
C LYS A 30 -12.30 -3.28 14.15
N GLU A 31 -13.46 -3.50 14.76
CA GLU A 31 -13.79 -2.92 16.08
C GLU A 31 -13.02 -3.60 17.22
N GLN A 32 -12.72 -4.89 17.07
CA GLN A 32 -12.04 -5.69 18.10
C GLN A 32 -11.27 -6.85 17.49
N VAL A 33 -10.12 -7.17 18.08
CA VAL A 33 -9.43 -8.45 17.87
C VAL A 33 -9.68 -9.30 19.10
N LEU A 34 -10.21 -10.51 18.90
CA LEU A 34 -10.51 -11.42 19.99
C LEU A 34 -9.21 -11.76 20.75
N PRO A 35 -9.17 -11.65 22.10
CA PRO A 35 -7.98 -11.98 22.88
C PRO A 35 -7.44 -13.39 22.57
N GLU A 36 -8.32 -14.35 22.35
CA GLU A 36 -7.98 -15.74 22.03
C GLU A 36 -7.22 -15.86 20.69
N PHE A 37 -7.44 -14.92 19.76
CA PHE A 37 -6.70 -14.87 18.50
C PHE A 37 -5.23 -14.49 18.73
N ILE A 38 -4.99 -13.49 19.58
CA ILE A 38 -3.62 -13.07 19.94
C ILE A 38 -2.93 -14.15 20.79
N GLU A 39 -3.66 -14.81 21.69
CA GLU A 39 -3.13 -15.95 22.45
C GLU A 39 -2.69 -17.11 21.54
N LYS A 40 -3.47 -17.37 20.48
CA LYS A 40 -3.14 -18.38 19.47
C LYS A 40 -1.94 -17.99 18.61
N TYR A 41 -1.74 -16.69 18.36
CA TYR A 41 -0.65 -16.15 17.54
C TYR A 41 0.14 -15.07 18.29
N PRO A 42 0.99 -15.43 19.26
CA PRO A 42 1.66 -14.46 20.12
C PRO A 42 2.53 -13.43 19.39
N PHE A 43 3.08 -13.81 18.24
CA PHE A 43 3.89 -12.93 17.39
C PHE A 43 3.10 -11.72 16.83
N LEU A 44 1.76 -11.78 16.83
CA LEU A 44 0.91 -10.68 16.40
C LEU A 44 0.78 -9.56 17.43
N LYS A 45 1.21 -9.79 18.68
CA LYS A 45 1.10 -8.81 19.74
C LYS A 45 1.81 -7.49 19.42
N GLU A 46 2.93 -7.57 18.70
CA GLU A 46 3.72 -6.41 18.28
C GLU A 46 3.00 -5.55 17.22
N ILE A 47 2.03 -6.12 16.51
CA ILE A 47 1.27 -5.44 15.44
C ILE A 47 -0.23 -5.35 15.73
N GLN A 48 -0.62 -5.45 17.00
CA GLN A 48 -2.03 -5.57 17.39
C GLN A 48 -2.89 -4.37 16.94
N ASP A 49 -2.30 -3.18 16.84
CA ASP A 49 -3.00 -1.97 16.43
C ASP A 49 -3.21 -1.96 14.90
N GLU A 50 -2.29 -2.54 14.15
CA GLU A 50 -2.29 -2.64 12.70
C GLU A 50 -3.27 -3.70 12.20
N ILE A 51 -3.55 -4.73 13.00
CA ILE A 51 -4.55 -5.74 12.69
C ILE A 51 -5.93 -5.11 12.41
N PHE A 52 -6.26 -4.00 13.08
CA PHE A 52 -7.53 -3.33 12.85
C PHE A 52 -7.67 -2.81 11.42
N VAL A 53 -6.55 -2.52 10.75
CA VAL A 53 -6.50 -2.06 9.34
C VAL A 53 -6.58 -3.24 8.37
N LEU A 54 -5.96 -4.38 8.72
CA LEU A 54 -5.91 -5.61 7.90
C LEU A 54 -7.22 -6.39 8.00
N ASN A 55 -8.22 -5.96 7.22
CA ASN A 55 -9.61 -6.39 7.40
C ASN A 55 -10.41 -6.45 6.08
N ASP A 56 -9.83 -7.04 5.03
CA ASP A 56 -10.47 -7.21 3.71
C ASP A 56 -10.94 -5.86 3.11
N ASN A 57 -10.12 -4.81 3.31
CA ASN A 57 -10.41 -3.46 2.85
C ASN A 57 -9.97 -3.29 1.39
N SER A 58 -10.77 -2.64 0.57
CA SER A 58 -10.46 -2.38 -0.84
C SER A 58 -10.79 -0.94 -1.23
N HIS A 59 -9.89 -0.29 -1.95
CA HIS A 59 -10.17 1.01 -2.53
C HIS A 59 -9.42 1.17 -3.85
N TYR A 60 -10.12 1.64 -4.88
CA TYR A 60 -9.54 1.90 -6.20
C TYR A 60 -10.00 3.27 -6.72
N TRP A 61 -9.06 4.04 -7.27
CA TRP A 61 -9.34 5.38 -7.77
C TRP A 61 -8.58 5.73 -9.06
N GLU A 62 -9.19 6.62 -9.82
CA GLU A 62 -8.74 7.03 -11.15
C GLU A 62 -8.59 8.55 -11.24
N TYR A 63 -7.61 9.01 -12.02
CA TYR A 63 -7.48 10.41 -12.41
C TYR A 63 -8.32 10.70 -13.66
N GLN A 64 -9.12 11.76 -13.60
CA GLN A 64 -9.97 12.23 -14.69
C GLN A 64 -9.26 13.36 -15.47
N SER A 65 -9.17 13.20 -16.79
CA SER A 65 -8.68 14.24 -17.70
C SER A 65 -9.60 14.35 -18.92
N GLY A 66 -10.54 15.29 -18.87
CA GLY A 66 -11.57 15.41 -19.90
C GLY A 66 -12.54 14.22 -19.84
N SER A 67 -12.64 13.46 -20.94
CA SER A 67 -13.45 12.23 -21.02
C SER A 67 -12.66 10.96 -20.71
N GLU A 68 -11.35 11.09 -20.44
CA GLU A 68 -10.46 9.95 -20.20
C GLU A 68 -10.27 9.71 -18.71
N SER A 69 -10.19 8.43 -18.35
CA SER A 69 -9.91 7.96 -17.00
C SER A 69 -8.61 7.17 -16.97
N TYR A 70 -7.79 7.42 -15.96
CA TYR A 70 -6.48 6.79 -15.80
C TYR A 70 -6.40 6.12 -14.43
N PRO A 71 -6.21 4.79 -14.35
CA PRO A 71 -5.96 4.08 -13.10
C PRO A 71 -4.76 4.70 -12.38
N MET A 72 -4.96 5.17 -11.15
CA MET A 72 -3.91 5.86 -10.41
C MET A 72 -3.41 5.05 -9.24
N GLY A 73 -4.32 4.54 -8.41
CA GLY A 73 -3.95 3.85 -7.19
C GLY A 73 -5.02 2.90 -6.69
N GLU A 74 -4.55 1.96 -5.89
CA GLU A 74 -5.33 0.89 -5.31
C GLU A 74 -4.70 0.48 -3.98
N LEU A 75 -5.55 0.16 -3.01
CA LEU A 75 -5.18 -0.65 -1.85
C LEU A 75 -6.17 -1.81 -1.79
N HIS A 76 -5.68 -2.99 -1.45
CA HIS A 76 -6.51 -4.14 -1.18
C HIS A 76 -5.88 -4.96 -0.05
N PHE A 77 -6.27 -4.64 1.19
CA PHE A 77 -5.74 -5.30 2.36
C PHE A 77 -6.40 -6.64 2.61
N ILE A 78 -5.60 -7.68 2.78
CA ILE A 78 -6.04 -9.01 3.17
C ILE A 78 -6.22 -9.04 4.69
N SER A 79 -7.29 -9.66 5.17
CA SER A 79 -7.53 -9.84 6.61
C SER A 79 -6.42 -10.63 7.30
N ILE A 80 -6.12 -10.26 8.55
CA ILE A 80 -5.09 -10.96 9.33
C ILE A 80 -5.37 -12.46 9.46
N GLU A 81 -6.64 -12.86 9.53
CA GLU A 81 -7.06 -14.25 9.62
C GLU A 81 -6.63 -15.05 8.38
N GLN A 82 -6.76 -14.45 7.19
CA GLN A 82 -6.31 -15.06 5.94
C GLN A 82 -4.79 -15.10 5.86
N ILE A 83 -4.12 -14.01 6.26
CA ILE A 83 -2.65 -13.91 6.31
C ILE A 83 -2.06 -15.05 7.17
N VAL A 84 -2.54 -15.24 8.40
CA VAL A 84 -2.00 -16.28 9.29
C VAL A 84 -2.44 -17.70 8.93
N ALA A 85 -3.52 -17.85 8.16
CA ALA A 85 -3.97 -19.15 7.64
C ALA A 85 -3.17 -19.60 6.40
N ASP A 86 -2.58 -18.66 5.66
CA ASP A 86 -1.63 -18.97 4.59
C ASP A 86 -0.46 -19.81 5.15
N SER A 87 0.02 -20.78 4.39
CA SER A 87 1.18 -21.60 4.77
C SER A 87 2.48 -21.08 4.16
N ALA A 88 2.42 -20.09 3.27
CA ALA A 88 3.60 -19.45 2.71
C ALA A 88 4.41 -18.72 3.81
N ASP A 89 5.73 -18.75 3.65
CA ASP A 89 6.65 -17.98 4.51
C ASP A 89 6.47 -16.47 4.27
N LEU A 90 6.20 -16.10 3.02
CA LEU A 90 5.98 -14.74 2.58
C LEU A 90 4.51 -14.54 2.24
N LYS A 91 3.78 -13.85 3.12
CA LYS A 91 2.31 -13.78 3.11
C LYS A 91 1.86 -12.46 2.54
N GLN A 92 1.03 -12.47 1.50
CA GLN A 92 0.49 -11.22 0.95
C GLN A 92 -0.43 -10.55 1.96
N PHE A 93 -0.33 -9.23 2.11
CA PHE A 93 -1.26 -8.44 2.93
C PHE A 93 -1.86 -7.26 2.19
N ASP A 94 -1.29 -6.86 1.05
CA ASP A 94 -1.81 -5.82 0.15
C ASP A 94 -1.48 -6.20 -1.30
N ASP A 95 -2.45 -6.16 -2.20
CA ASP A 95 -2.26 -6.40 -3.63
C ASP A 95 -3.16 -5.46 -4.48
N HIS A 96 -3.21 -5.69 -5.79
CA HIS A 96 -3.88 -4.80 -6.73
C HIS A 96 -4.79 -5.57 -7.72
N PRO A 97 -5.91 -6.15 -7.27
CA PRO A 97 -6.77 -6.95 -8.14
C PRO A 97 -7.38 -6.17 -9.31
N GLN A 98 -7.68 -4.87 -9.16
CA GLN A 98 -8.16 -4.03 -10.27
C GLN A 98 -7.03 -3.64 -11.23
N GLY A 99 -5.85 -3.34 -10.70
CA GLY A 99 -4.66 -3.03 -11.50
C GLY A 99 -4.14 -4.26 -12.27
N GLY A 100 -4.28 -5.45 -11.68
CA GLY A 100 -3.83 -6.72 -12.26
C GLY A 100 -2.33 -6.74 -12.57
N ASP A 101 -1.53 -5.93 -11.86
CA ASP A 101 -0.12 -5.74 -12.15
C ASP A 101 0.76 -6.87 -11.63
N GLY A 102 0.21 -7.78 -10.82
CA GLY A 102 0.96 -8.90 -10.22
C GLY A 102 1.93 -8.46 -9.12
N VAL A 103 1.81 -7.22 -8.64
CA VAL A 103 2.60 -6.67 -7.54
C VAL A 103 1.83 -6.84 -6.23
N ALA A 104 2.52 -7.25 -5.18
CA ALA A 104 1.95 -7.37 -3.84
C ALA A 104 2.95 -6.94 -2.77
N ALA A 105 2.44 -6.33 -1.69
CA ALA A 105 3.18 -6.21 -0.45
C ALA A 105 2.92 -7.44 0.42
N CYS A 106 4.01 -7.98 0.95
CA CYS A 106 4.00 -9.18 1.76
C CYS A 106 4.62 -8.94 3.13
N ILE A 107 4.19 -9.73 4.09
CA ILE A 107 4.71 -9.78 5.44
C ILE A 107 5.33 -11.15 5.68
N GLN A 108 6.52 -11.16 6.26
CA GLN A 108 7.18 -12.34 6.77
C GLN A 108 7.27 -12.22 8.29
N PHE A 109 6.66 -13.17 9.00
CA PHE A 109 6.76 -13.25 10.45
C PHE A 109 7.97 -14.08 10.87
N SER A 110 8.68 -13.59 11.88
CA SER A 110 9.68 -14.31 12.67
C SER A 110 9.27 -14.19 14.13
N ASN A 111 9.66 -15.13 15.01
CA ASN A 111 9.12 -15.29 16.37
C ASN A 111 8.65 -13.99 17.07
N ASP A 112 9.50 -12.96 17.12
CA ASP A 112 9.22 -11.68 17.80
C ASP A 112 9.36 -10.46 16.86
N ASN A 113 9.33 -10.65 15.53
CA ASN A 113 9.51 -9.55 14.58
C ASN A 113 8.85 -9.84 13.23
N HIS A 114 8.62 -8.82 12.43
CA HIS A 114 8.16 -8.97 11.05
C HIS A 114 9.01 -8.15 10.09
N GLU A 115 9.06 -8.62 8.84
CA GLU A 115 9.68 -7.89 7.74
C GLU A 115 8.66 -7.71 6.63
N LEU A 116 8.67 -6.53 6.01
CA LEU A 116 7.85 -6.25 4.83
C LEU A 116 8.68 -6.45 3.56
N TRP A 117 8.01 -6.95 2.53
CA TRP A 117 8.60 -7.27 1.25
C TRP A 117 7.68 -6.84 0.13
N LEU A 118 8.27 -6.47 -1.00
CA LEU A 118 7.59 -6.30 -2.27
C LEU A 118 7.82 -7.56 -3.11
N LEU A 119 6.73 -8.20 -3.54
CA LEU A 119 6.76 -9.22 -4.58
C LEU A 119 6.32 -8.57 -5.90
N ASN A 120 7.14 -8.63 -6.94
CA ASN A 120 6.78 -8.05 -8.24
C ASN A 120 6.18 -9.07 -9.21
N GLU A 121 5.80 -8.58 -10.39
CA GLU A 121 5.17 -9.36 -11.45
C GLU A 121 6.04 -10.50 -12.00
N ASN A 122 7.35 -10.43 -11.78
CA ASN A 122 8.33 -11.45 -12.17
C ASN A 122 8.63 -12.44 -11.04
N GLY A 123 7.99 -12.29 -9.87
CA GLY A 123 8.25 -13.08 -8.68
C GLY A 123 9.53 -12.70 -7.93
N GLU A 124 10.16 -11.58 -8.27
CA GLU A 124 11.30 -11.04 -7.53
C GLU A 124 10.82 -10.49 -6.18
N GLN A 125 11.62 -10.72 -5.14
CA GLN A 125 11.31 -10.31 -3.77
C GLN A 125 12.30 -9.23 -3.33
N PHE A 126 11.77 -8.08 -2.95
CA PHE A 126 12.58 -6.96 -2.46
C PHE A 126 12.18 -6.63 -1.03
N ARG A 127 13.13 -6.75 -0.11
CA ARG A 127 12.91 -6.30 1.26
C ARG A 127 12.58 -4.80 1.27
N MET A 128 11.56 -4.44 2.02
CA MET A 128 11.18 -3.05 2.24
C MET A 128 11.89 -2.48 3.48
N SER A 129 12.11 -1.17 3.45
CA SER A 129 12.67 -0.37 4.54
C SER A 129 11.61 0.10 5.55
N LEU A 130 10.34 -0.26 5.33
CA LEU A 130 9.19 0.12 6.17
C LEU A 130 8.78 -1.03 7.11
N ASP A 131 8.24 -0.65 8.26
CA ASP A 131 7.36 -1.48 9.09
C ASP A 131 5.88 -1.23 8.72
N LEU A 132 4.93 -1.94 9.34
CA LEU A 132 3.49 -1.75 9.06
C LEU A 132 2.99 -0.31 9.31
N PRO A 133 3.30 0.35 10.45
CA PRO A 133 2.97 1.77 10.65
C PRO A 133 3.49 2.68 9.54
N GLY A 134 4.75 2.49 9.13
CA GLY A 134 5.39 3.21 8.04
C GLY A 134 4.74 2.93 6.69
N TYR A 135 4.36 1.67 6.43
CA TYR A 135 3.64 1.25 5.23
C TYR A 135 2.32 1.99 5.11
N PHE A 136 1.47 1.97 6.14
CA PHE A 136 0.18 2.65 6.09
C PHE A 136 0.31 4.17 5.99
N THR A 137 1.33 4.75 6.65
CA THR A 137 1.62 6.18 6.55
C THR A 137 1.99 6.57 5.13
N GLU A 138 2.92 5.84 4.51
CA GLU A 138 3.39 6.15 3.15
C GLU A 138 2.35 5.81 2.09
N LEU A 139 1.56 4.75 2.26
CA LEU A 139 0.39 4.45 1.44
C LEU A 139 -0.56 5.64 1.38
N VAL A 140 -0.91 6.21 2.53
CA VAL A 140 -1.80 7.39 2.60
C VAL A 140 -1.16 8.65 2.03
N ASN A 141 0.14 8.87 2.26
CA ASN A 141 0.85 10.02 1.70
C ASN A 141 0.94 9.96 0.18
N LEU A 142 1.20 8.77 -0.37
CA LEU A 142 1.32 8.50 -1.79
C LEU A 142 -0.02 8.17 -2.44
N LYS A 143 -1.12 8.27 -1.68
CA LYS A 143 -2.47 7.97 -2.14
C LYS A 143 -2.60 6.60 -2.82
N ALA A 144 -1.83 5.62 -2.33
CA ALA A 144 -1.75 4.26 -2.85
C ALA A 144 -1.51 4.18 -4.37
N ILE A 145 -0.74 5.11 -4.97
CA ILE A 145 -0.48 5.06 -6.42
C ILE A 145 0.28 3.81 -6.83
N TYR A 146 -0.05 3.21 -7.97
CA TYR A 146 0.61 1.97 -8.39
C TYR A 146 2.15 2.05 -8.40
N GLY A 147 2.78 1.00 -7.87
CA GLY A 147 4.22 0.81 -7.80
C GLY A 147 4.92 1.61 -6.69
N TRP A 148 4.20 2.36 -5.85
CA TRP A 148 4.80 3.22 -4.82
C TRP A 148 5.72 2.45 -3.86
N GLN A 149 5.43 1.17 -3.63
CA GLN A 149 6.18 0.27 -2.76
C GLN A 149 7.65 0.16 -3.19
N TYR A 150 7.95 0.24 -4.50
CA TYR A 150 9.31 0.19 -5.02
C TYR A 150 10.21 1.30 -4.45
N LEU A 151 9.65 2.46 -4.09
CA LEU A 151 10.41 3.56 -3.50
C LEU A 151 11.11 3.14 -2.21
N PHE A 152 10.52 2.20 -1.48
CA PHE A 152 10.98 1.78 -0.16
C PHE A 152 11.78 0.48 -0.19
N THR A 153 12.29 0.10 -1.36
CA THR A 153 13.11 -1.10 -1.57
C THR A 153 14.50 -0.73 -2.09
N ASP A 154 15.47 -1.65 -1.97
CA ASP A 154 16.82 -1.47 -2.50
C ASP A 154 16.94 -1.79 -4.00
N VAL A 155 15.90 -1.43 -4.79
CA VAL A 155 15.88 -1.68 -6.23
C VAL A 155 16.95 -0.86 -6.94
N ALA A 156 17.70 -1.54 -7.81
CA ALA A 156 18.76 -0.93 -8.60
C ALA A 156 18.19 -0.14 -9.79
N TRP A 157 17.65 1.07 -9.54
CA TRP A 157 16.98 1.96 -10.50
C TRP A 157 17.73 2.29 -11.80
N LYS A 158 19.00 1.94 -11.90
CA LYS A 158 19.83 2.09 -13.11
C LYS A 158 19.73 0.90 -14.05
N GLN A 159 19.22 -0.24 -13.59
CA GLN A 159 19.10 -1.42 -14.43
C GLN A 159 17.90 -1.30 -15.40
N PRO A 160 18.04 -1.76 -16.66
CA PRO A 160 17.02 -1.56 -17.68
C PRO A 160 15.64 -2.14 -17.36
N GLN A 161 15.56 -3.23 -16.62
CA GLN A 161 14.29 -3.89 -16.29
C GLN A 161 13.35 -2.99 -15.46
N TYR A 162 13.90 -2.04 -14.68
CA TYR A 162 13.09 -1.11 -13.87
C TYR A 162 12.79 0.21 -14.58
N SER A 163 13.16 0.36 -15.85
CA SER A 163 12.98 1.62 -16.60
C SER A 163 11.51 1.99 -16.78
N VAL A 164 10.63 0.99 -16.98
CA VAL A 164 9.19 1.18 -17.10
C VAL A 164 8.61 1.63 -15.76
N VAL A 165 8.79 0.85 -14.69
CA VAL A 165 8.34 1.19 -13.33
C VAL A 165 8.82 2.59 -12.91
N LYS A 166 10.09 2.92 -13.18
CA LYS A 166 10.67 4.24 -12.90
C LYS A 166 9.97 5.38 -13.65
N LYS A 167 9.67 5.19 -14.93
CA LYS A 167 8.96 6.18 -15.75
C LYS A 167 7.55 6.37 -15.23
N ASP A 168 6.85 5.27 -15.01
CA ASP A 168 5.48 5.19 -14.54
C ASP A 168 5.28 5.86 -13.16
N LEU A 169 6.20 5.61 -12.23
CA LEU A 169 6.19 6.25 -10.91
C LEU A 169 6.39 7.76 -11.00
N LYS A 170 7.33 8.23 -11.84
CA LYS A 170 7.55 9.66 -12.03
C LYS A 170 6.32 10.36 -12.62
N GLU A 171 5.65 9.72 -13.58
CA GLU A 171 4.43 10.25 -14.16
C GLU A 171 3.30 10.32 -13.13
N ARG A 172 3.09 9.26 -12.34
CA ARG A 172 2.08 9.23 -11.27
C ARG A 172 2.36 10.23 -10.15
N LEU A 173 3.61 10.35 -9.71
CA LEU A 173 4.04 11.36 -8.73
C LEU A 173 3.80 12.80 -9.23
N SER A 174 4.05 13.06 -10.51
CA SER A 174 3.78 14.36 -11.12
C SER A 174 2.28 14.67 -11.16
N LYS A 175 1.45 13.68 -11.48
CA LYS A 175 -0.02 13.78 -11.42
C LYS A 175 -0.50 14.01 -9.98
N LEU A 176 0.04 13.29 -9.00
CA LEU A 176 -0.26 13.53 -7.59
C LEU A 176 0.05 14.96 -7.18
N LYS A 177 1.19 15.53 -7.60
CA LYS A 177 1.52 16.94 -7.33
C LYS A 177 0.52 17.91 -7.95
N THR A 178 -0.02 17.56 -9.11
CA THR A 178 -1.04 18.39 -9.78
C THR A 178 -2.37 18.32 -9.05
N LEU A 179 -2.78 17.13 -8.61
CA LEU A 179 -4.01 16.90 -7.86
C LEU A 179 -3.94 17.46 -6.43
N PHE A 180 -2.79 17.30 -5.78
CA PHE A 180 -2.53 17.69 -4.40
C PHE A 180 -1.33 18.64 -4.37
N PRO A 181 -1.54 19.96 -4.54
CA PRO A 181 -0.45 20.94 -4.65
C PRO A 181 0.51 20.98 -3.46
N ASP A 182 0.08 20.54 -2.27
CA ASP A 182 0.93 20.48 -1.07
C ASP A 182 1.76 19.18 -0.97
N PHE A 183 1.55 18.22 -1.87
CA PHE A 183 2.29 16.96 -1.91
C PHE A 183 3.81 17.20 -2.10
N ASP A 184 4.63 16.64 -1.22
CA ASP A 184 6.09 16.74 -1.31
C ASP A 184 6.66 15.75 -2.32
N ILE A 185 6.48 16.07 -3.60
CA ILE A 185 7.06 15.28 -4.70
C ILE A 185 8.59 15.23 -4.66
N ALA A 186 9.25 16.23 -4.05
CA ALA A 186 10.71 16.32 -4.03
C ALA A 186 11.31 15.25 -3.12
N LYS A 187 10.65 14.89 -2.02
CA LYS A 187 10.99 13.73 -1.18
C LYS A 187 11.11 12.46 -2.03
N TYR A 188 10.05 12.10 -2.75
CA TYR A 188 9.96 10.83 -3.46
C TYR A 188 10.81 10.78 -4.73
N ASN A 189 10.92 11.90 -5.46
CA ASN A 189 11.76 11.94 -6.65
C ASN A 189 13.23 11.62 -6.36
N LYS A 190 13.76 11.99 -5.18
CA LYS A 190 15.14 11.69 -4.78
C LYS A 190 15.39 10.19 -4.61
N MET A 191 14.35 9.41 -4.33
CA MET A 191 14.44 7.97 -4.10
C MET A 191 14.54 7.18 -5.43
N ILE A 192 14.24 7.82 -6.57
CA ILE A 192 14.25 7.21 -7.92
C ILE A 192 15.52 7.60 -8.72
N LEU A 193 16.47 8.35 -8.12
CA LEU A 193 17.69 8.84 -8.79
C LEU A 193 18.82 7.81 -8.75
#